data_AF-A0A177ASI5-F1
#
_entry.id   AF-A0A177ASI5-F1
#
_cell.length_a   1.000
_cell.length_b   1.000
_cell.length_c   1.000
_cell.angle_alpha   90.00
_cell.angle_beta   90.00
_cell.angle_gamma   90.00
#
_symmetry.space_group_name_H-M   'P 1'
#
loop_
_entity.id
_entity.type
_entity.pdbx_description
1 polymer ?
#
loop_
_entity_poly.entity_id
_entity_poly.type
_entity_poly.pdbx_seq_one_letter_code
_entity_poly.pdbx_strand_id
1 'polypeptide(L)'
;MFLFENFRKWIKDAQRKNKERLALIEPTFVIENPSFFPHIRFKLKTKMNEYLRQEQIISDNTKIYNEIERIQKIKHSYIPNRDKHIPIKKKEQLSNDKKSEILTKKNLKLAVRIQSIRGNYSKNDLAKEYKQHKMYVNRIQKFHKLNEINDDMNDLIQEDPLMAKNIIEKYAKILFRLAKKFVNPDSAFAATFVKCEKSICLMIGHTYEEIYNVNLYYTLRNSMDKIYLPLIRYWLDNEYRNDAIYIHKAIKSNNLPLLVEYLLNNEPSRTSHVKLVYLNYFKQSMKDSFEEYSKWDISINPIIFRLFK
;
A
#
# COMPACT_ATOMS: atom_id res chain seq x y z
N MET A 1 31.18 -14.34 -2.05
CA MET A 1 31.12 -14.93 -0.69
C MET A 1 30.34 -14.03 0.27
N PHE A 2 30.68 -12.73 0.37
CA PHE A 2 30.07 -11.76 1.30
C PHE A 2 28.53 -11.64 1.24
N LEU A 3 27.92 -11.65 0.04
CA LEU A 3 26.46 -11.59 -0.12
C LEU A 3 25.73 -12.85 0.38
N PHE A 4 26.36 -14.02 0.29
CA PHE A 4 25.76 -15.29 0.72
C PHE A 4 25.77 -15.45 2.24
N GLU A 5 26.83 -14.98 2.91
CA GLU A 5 26.92 -14.99 4.36
C GLU A 5 25.92 -14.03 5.01
N ASN A 6 25.76 -12.83 4.43
CA ASN A 6 24.76 -11.86 4.88
C ASN A 6 23.32 -12.37 4.71
N PHE A 7 23.03 -13.05 3.59
CA PHE A 7 21.72 -13.66 3.37
C PHE A 7 21.43 -14.82 4.34
N ARG A 8 22.43 -15.66 4.63
CA ARG A 8 22.31 -16.76 5.60
C ARG A 8 22.08 -16.24 7.02
N LYS A 9 22.77 -15.16 7.40
CA LYS A 9 22.56 -14.47 8.68
C LYS A 9 21.14 -13.90 8.76
N TRP A 10 20.66 -13.25 7.69
CA TRP A 10 19.30 -12.72 7.61
C TRP A 10 18.23 -13.81 7.76
N ILE A 11 18.37 -14.96 7.09
CA ILE A 11 17.42 -16.09 7.24
C ILE A 11 17.38 -16.58 8.69
N LYS A 12 18.54 -16.75 9.34
CA LYS A 12 18.60 -17.21 10.74
C LYS A 12 17.94 -16.21 11.70
N ASP A 13 18.18 -14.92 11.51
CA ASP A 13 17.58 -13.87 12.34
C ASP A 13 16.06 -13.78 12.12
N ALA A 14 15.59 -13.96 10.88
CA ALA A 14 14.16 -14.02 10.56
C ALA A 14 13.48 -15.24 11.19
N GLN A 15 14.10 -16.42 11.11
CA GLN A 15 13.60 -17.64 11.77
C GLN A 15 13.52 -17.49 13.28
N ARG A 16 14.56 -16.90 13.91
CA ARG A 16 14.58 -16.68 15.37
C ARG A 16 13.45 -15.75 15.80
N LYS A 17 13.31 -14.58 15.15
CA LYS A 17 12.24 -13.62 15.44
C LYS A 17 10.85 -14.20 15.20
N ASN A 18 10.67 -15.06 14.19
CA ASN A 18 9.38 -15.69 13.93
C ASN A 18 9.00 -16.73 15.01
N LYS A 19 9.98 -17.53 15.47
CA LYS A 19 9.78 -18.45 16.60
C LYS A 19 9.44 -17.73 17.89
N GLU A 20 10.15 -16.64 18.21
CA GLU A 20 9.85 -15.79 19.38
C GLU A 20 8.41 -15.24 19.32
N ARG A 21 7.93 -14.83 18.14
CA ARG A 21 6.56 -14.32 17.94
C ARG A 21 5.49 -15.40 18.06
N LEU A 22 5.74 -16.61 17.55
CA LEU A 22 4.82 -17.75 17.70
C LEU A 22 4.71 -18.18 19.17
N ALA A 23 5.82 -18.25 19.89
CA ALA A 23 5.85 -18.60 21.31
C ALA A 23 5.09 -17.61 22.21
N LEU A 24 4.97 -16.33 21.82
CA LEU A 24 4.15 -15.34 22.52
C LEU A 24 2.64 -15.52 22.31
N ILE A 25 2.24 -16.22 21.25
CA ILE A 25 0.83 -16.40 20.86
C ILE A 25 0.29 -17.76 21.35
N GLU A 26 1.12 -18.79 21.39
CA GLU A 26 0.72 -20.13 21.86
C GLU A 26 0.09 -20.15 23.28
N PRO A 27 0.62 -19.46 24.31
CA PRO A 27 0.03 -19.47 25.64
C PRO A 27 -1.29 -18.67 25.74
N THR A 28 -1.60 -17.77 24.79
CA THR A 28 -2.87 -17.02 24.79
C THR A 28 -4.07 -17.83 24.26
N PHE A 29 -3.83 -19.04 23.73
CA PHE A 29 -4.89 -19.98 23.38
C PHE A 29 -5.34 -20.86 24.56
N VAL A 30 -4.63 -20.82 25.70
CA VAL A 30 -5.01 -21.48 26.96
C VAL A 30 -5.80 -20.50 27.82
N ILE A 31 -6.88 -19.94 27.28
CA ILE A 31 -7.86 -19.20 28.08
C ILE A 31 -8.99 -20.18 28.39
N GLU A 32 -9.12 -20.56 29.66
CA GLU A 32 -10.03 -21.62 30.15
C GLU A 32 -11.52 -21.36 29.87
N ASN A 33 -11.90 -20.16 29.41
CA ASN A 33 -13.25 -19.84 28.97
C ASN A 33 -13.29 -19.17 27.57
N PRO A 34 -13.42 -19.95 26.49
CA PRO A 34 -13.30 -19.45 25.11
C PRO A 34 -14.51 -18.62 24.59
N SER A 35 -15.52 -18.38 25.42
CA SER A 35 -16.76 -17.67 25.07
C SER A 35 -16.69 -16.15 25.18
N PHE A 36 -15.73 -15.58 25.93
CA PHE A 36 -15.77 -14.16 26.29
C PHE A 36 -15.25 -13.19 25.22
N PHE A 37 -14.40 -13.62 24.27
CA PHE A 37 -13.79 -12.71 23.30
C PHE A 37 -13.59 -13.29 21.89
N PRO A 38 -14.68 -13.54 21.12
CA PRO A 38 -14.61 -14.16 19.78
C PRO A 38 -13.80 -13.33 18.77
N HIS A 39 -13.81 -12.00 18.89
CA HIS A 39 -13.06 -11.09 18.02
C HIS A 39 -11.54 -11.14 18.26
N ILE A 40 -11.11 -11.32 19.52
CA ILE A 40 -9.70 -11.49 19.87
C ILE A 40 -9.20 -12.83 19.34
N ARG A 41 -9.99 -13.90 19.49
CA ARG A 41 -9.68 -15.23 18.94
C ARG A 41 -9.53 -15.21 17.42
N PHE A 42 -10.43 -14.54 16.71
CA PHE A 42 -10.32 -14.38 15.26
C PHE A 42 -9.03 -13.65 14.87
N LYS A 43 -8.73 -12.52 15.53
CA LYS A 43 -7.53 -11.73 15.26
C LYS A 43 -6.23 -12.50 15.56
N LEU A 44 -6.18 -13.26 16.65
CA LEU A 44 -5.05 -14.12 17.00
C LEU A 44 -4.88 -15.28 16.00
N LYS A 45 -5.98 -15.93 15.58
CA LYS A 45 -5.96 -16.98 14.57
C LYS A 45 -5.49 -16.47 13.22
N THR A 46 -5.91 -15.27 12.81
CA THR A 46 -5.44 -14.64 11.56
C THR A 46 -3.94 -14.33 11.64
N LYS A 47 -3.46 -13.77 12.75
CA LYS A 47 -2.01 -13.54 12.96
C LYS A 47 -1.21 -14.84 12.97
N MET A 48 -1.70 -15.88 13.63
CA MET A 48 -1.07 -17.20 13.65
C MET A 48 -0.95 -17.79 12.24
N ASN A 49 -2.02 -17.73 11.44
CA ASN A 49 -1.99 -18.18 10.04
C ASN A 49 -0.99 -17.37 9.19
N GLU A 50 -0.87 -16.06 9.44
CA GLU A 50 0.11 -15.21 8.77
C GLU A 50 1.55 -15.62 9.12
N TYR A 51 1.83 -15.89 10.39
CA TYR A 51 3.15 -16.36 10.83
C TYR A 51 3.50 -17.74 10.29
N LEU A 52 2.54 -18.68 10.25
CA LEU A 52 2.73 -20.00 9.62
C LEU A 52 3.04 -19.87 8.13
N ARG A 53 2.37 -18.93 7.44
CA ARG A 53 2.66 -18.63 6.03
C ARG A 53 4.06 -18.04 5.85
N GLN A 54 4.51 -17.16 6.74
CA GLN A 54 5.87 -16.63 6.73
C GLN A 54 6.91 -17.73 6.99
N GLU A 55 6.64 -18.66 7.91
CA GLU A 55 7.52 -19.80 8.18
C GLU A 55 7.65 -20.73 6.95
N GLN A 56 6.54 -20.98 6.25
CA GLN A 56 6.55 -21.74 5.00
C GLN A 56 7.39 -21.06 3.90
N ILE A 57 7.24 -19.74 3.73
CA ILE A 57 8.04 -18.96 2.78
C ILE A 57 9.53 -19.05 3.13
N ILE A 58 9.88 -18.92 4.41
CA ILE A 58 11.27 -19.03 4.87
C ILE A 58 11.83 -20.43 4.62
N SER A 59 11.03 -21.48 4.87
CA SER A 59 11.39 -22.88 4.58
C SER A 59 11.66 -23.08 3.08
N ASP A 60 10.78 -22.59 2.22
CA ASP A 60 10.92 -22.74 0.77
C ASP A 60 12.10 -21.93 0.21
N ASN A 61 12.34 -20.72 0.72
CA ASN A 61 13.55 -19.94 0.40
C ASN A 61 14.83 -20.65 0.84
N THR A 62 14.81 -21.32 1.99
CA THR A 62 15.94 -22.12 2.48
C THR A 62 16.23 -23.31 1.56
N LYS A 63 15.20 -24.00 1.07
CA LYS A 63 15.35 -25.10 0.09
C LYS A 63 15.96 -24.60 -1.23
N ILE A 64 15.46 -23.46 -1.74
CA ILE A 64 15.99 -22.84 -2.96
C ILE A 64 17.47 -22.46 -2.75
N TYR A 65 17.79 -21.84 -1.62
CA TYR A 65 19.18 -21.50 -1.27
C TYR A 65 20.09 -22.73 -1.25
N ASN A 66 19.68 -23.81 -0.59
CA ASN A 66 20.46 -25.05 -0.51
C ASN A 66 20.68 -25.68 -1.90
N GLU A 67 19.69 -25.60 -2.79
CA GLU A 67 19.82 -26.09 -4.16
C GLU A 67 20.78 -25.22 -4.99
N ILE A 68 20.74 -23.89 -4.83
CA ILE A 68 21.70 -22.97 -5.46
C ILE A 68 23.13 -23.24 -4.95
N GLU A 69 23.31 -23.40 -3.64
CA GLU A 69 24.60 -23.73 -3.03
C GLU A 69 25.14 -25.07 -3.56
N ARG A 70 24.26 -26.07 -3.69
CA ARG A 70 24.60 -27.37 -4.29
C ARG A 70 25.06 -27.21 -5.76
N ILE A 71 24.32 -26.45 -6.57
CA ILE A 71 24.67 -26.19 -7.98
C ILE A 71 26.02 -25.46 -8.09
N GLN A 72 26.30 -24.50 -7.21
CA GLN A 72 27.58 -23.78 -7.17
C GLN A 72 28.74 -24.70 -6.78
N LYS A 73 28.56 -25.59 -5.78
CA LYS A 73 29.57 -26.59 -5.42
C LYS A 73 29.85 -27.59 -6.56
N ILE A 74 28.83 -27.95 -7.34
CA ILE A 74 29.00 -28.79 -8.54
C ILE A 74 29.80 -28.08 -9.64
N LYS A 75 29.60 -26.77 -9.84
CA LYS A 75 30.39 -25.99 -10.82
C LYS A 75 31.88 -25.88 -10.47
N HIS A 76 32.26 -26.02 -9.19
CA HIS A 76 33.65 -25.98 -8.76
C HIS A 76 34.31 -27.35 -8.62
N SER A 77 33.58 -28.44 -8.83
CA SER A 77 34.10 -29.82 -8.73
C SER A 77 34.22 -30.55 -10.07
N TYR A 78 34.02 -29.86 -11.20
CA TYR A 78 34.19 -30.47 -12.53
C TYR A 78 34.79 -29.48 -13.54
N ILE A 79 36.12 -29.43 -13.59
CA ILE A 79 36.86 -29.03 -14.79
C ILE A 79 37.63 -30.26 -15.27
N PRO A 80 37.03 -31.15 -16.08
CA PRO A 80 37.82 -32.07 -16.87
C PRO A 80 38.35 -31.28 -18.06
N ASN A 81 39.67 -31.11 -18.09
CA ASN A 81 40.51 -30.93 -19.28
C ASN A 81 39.81 -30.29 -20.48
N ARG A 82 40.04 -28.98 -20.60
CA ARG A 82 39.61 -28.14 -21.73
C ARG A 82 40.43 -28.38 -23.01
N ASP A 83 41.15 -29.49 -23.10
CA ASP A 83 41.88 -29.93 -24.29
C ASP A 83 41.49 -31.37 -24.61
N LYS A 84 40.46 -31.53 -25.44
CA LYS A 84 40.27 -32.65 -26.38
C LYS A 84 39.03 -32.38 -27.22
N HIS A 85 39.29 -32.09 -28.50
CA HIS A 85 38.32 -32.06 -29.58
C HIS A 85 37.39 -33.27 -29.54
N ILE A 86 36.09 -33.05 -29.34
CA ILE A 86 35.01 -33.97 -29.72
C ILE A 86 33.81 -33.12 -30.22
N PRO A 87 33.13 -33.47 -31.33
CA PRO A 87 32.10 -32.61 -31.92
C PRO A 87 30.85 -32.51 -31.02
N ILE A 88 30.58 -31.31 -30.53
CA ILE A 88 29.40 -30.94 -29.73
C ILE A 88 28.22 -30.74 -30.68
N LYS A 89 27.61 -31.82 -31.18
CA LYS A 89 26.27 -31.75 -31.80
C LYS A 89 25.29 -32.81 -31.32
N LYS A 90 25.75 -33.91 -30.70
CA LYS A 90 24.85 -34.99 -30.20
C LYS A 90 24.56 -34.96 -28.69
N LYS A 91 25.40 -34.32 -27.86
CA LYS A 91 25.20 -34.26 -26.39
C LYS A 91 24.13 -33.24 -25.94
N GLU A 92 23.95 -32.15 -26.68
CA GLU A 92 22.90 -31.16 -26.36
C GLU A 92 21.49 -31.65 -26.73
N GLN A 93 21.35 -32.43 -27.80
CA GLN A 93 20.07 -33.07 -28.16
C GLN A 93 19.62 -34.09 -27.10
N LEU A 94 20.49 -35.03 -26.69
CA LEU A 94 20.17 -36.01 -25.63
C LEU A 94 19.85 -35.40 -24.26
N SER A 95 20.41 -34.21 -23.94
CA SER A 95 20.12 -33.46 -22.72
C SER A 95 18.75 -32.76 -22.77
N ASN A 96 18.41 -32.18 -23.93
CA ASN A 96 17.12 -31.55 -24.16
C ASN A 96 15.98 -32.58 -24.26
N ASP A 97 16.24 -33.74 -24.86
CA ASP A 97 15.28 -34.85 -24.94
C ASP A 97 14.93 -35.36 -23.54
N LYS A 98 15.94 -35.59 -22.68
CA LYS A 98 15.71 -35.97 -21.27
C LYS A 98 14.95 -34.90 -20.49
N LYS A 99 15.23 -33.61 -20.70
CA LYS A 99 14.47 -32.52 -20.06
C LYS A 99 13.02 -32.49 -20.55
N SER A 100 12.79 -32.70 -21.86
CA SER A 100 11.45 -32.76 -22.45
C SER A 100 10.65 -33.96 -21.93
N GLU A 101 11.31 -35.11 -21.72
CA GLU A 101 10.70 -36.33 -21.18
C GLU A 101 10.32 -36.18 -19.70
N ILE A 102 11.18 -35.51 -18.91
CA ILE A 102 10.87 -35.16 -17.52
C ILE A 102 9.69 -34.18 -17.45
N LEU A 103 9.64 -33.20 -18.35
CA LEU A 103 8.55 -32.22 -18.42
C LEU A 103 7.22 -32.88 -18.82
N THR A 104 7.23 -33.74 -19.84
CA THR A 104 6.04 -34.51 -20.25
C THR A 104 5.56 -35.44 -19.16
N LYS A 105 6.45 -36.16 -18.46
CA LYS A 105 6.08 -36.98 -17.27
C LYS A 105 5.46 -36.15 -16.15
N LYS A 106 5.98 -34.94 -15.87
CA LYS A 106 5.40 -34.02 -14.88
C LYS A 106 4.01 -33.54 -15.31
N ASN A 107 3.85 -33.16 -16.58
CA ASN A 107 2.58 -32.71 -17.14
C ASN A 107 1.53 -33.83 -17.14
N LEU A 108 1.93 -35.06 -17.43
CA LEU A 108 1.05 -36.23 -17.38
C LEU A 108 0.58 -36.52 -15.96
N LYS A 109 1.48 -36.47 -14.96
CA LYS A 109 1.10 -36.58 -13.54
C LYS A 109 0.14 -35.47 -13.11
N LEU A 110 0.35 -34.24 -13.57
CA LEU A 110 -0.54 -33.11 -13.32
C LEU A 110 -1.91 -33.30 -13.97
N ALA A 111 -1.95 -33.76 -15.22
CA ALA A 111 -3.17 -34.05 -15.95
C ALA A 111 -3.98 -35.16 -15.27
N VAL A 112 -3.35 -36.25 -14.84
CA VAL A 112 -3.99 -37.34 -14.08
C VAL A 112 -4.55 -36.81 -12.75
N ARG A 113 -3.79 -35.96 -12.04
CA ARG A 113 -4.24 -35.35 -10.77
C ARG A 113 -5.40 -34.38 -10.96
N ILE A 114 -5.40 -33.62 -12.05
CA ILE A 114 -6.54 -32.77 -12.44
C ILE A 114 -7.74 -33.65 -12.83
N GLN A 115 -7.52 -34.77 -13.52
CA GLN A 115 -8.57 -35.69 -13.93
C GLN A 115 -9.18 -36.46 -12.75
N SER A 116 -8.39 -36.80 -11.72
CA SER A 116 -8.89 -37.37 -10.46
C SER A 116 -9.68 -36.35 -9.63
N ILE A 117 -9.33 -35.06 -9.73
CA ILE A 117 -10.13 -33.97 -9.13
C ILE A 117 -11.42 -33.74 -9.94
N ARG A 118 -11.39 -33.90 -11.27
CA ARG A 118 -12.54 -33.74 -12.19
C ARG A 118 -13.66 -34.76 -11.97
N GLY A 119 -13.41 -35.89 -11.30
CA GLY A 119 -14.42 -36.92 -11.05
C GLY A 119 -15.56 -36.50 -10.09
N ASN A 120 -15.35 -35.45 -9.29
CA ASN A 120 -16.26 -35.09 -8.19
C ASN A 120 -17.00 -33.76 -8.35
N TYR A 121 -16.83 -33.05 -9.46
CA TYR A 121 -17.56 -31.79 -9.70
C TYR A 121 -18.67 -32.04 -10.72
N SER A 122 -19.91 -31.71 -10.36
CA SER A 122 -20.98 -31.67 -11.35
C SER A 122 -20.58 -30.69 -12.46
N LYS A 123 -20.87 -31.00 -13.73
CA LYS A 123 -20.56 -30.12 -14.87
C LYS A 123 -21.09 -28.69 -14.68
N ASN A 124 -22.14 -28.52 -13.87
CA ASN A 124 -22.76 -27.23 -13.57
C ASN A 124 -21.95 -26.40 -12.57
N ASP A 125 -21.34 -27.03 -11.56
CA ASP A 125 -20.54 -26.32 -10.56
C ASP A 125 -19.21 -25.85 -11.15
N LEU A 126 -18.62 -26.68 -12.00
CA LEU A 126 -17.38 -26.33 -12.71
C LEU A 126 -17.58 -25.16 -13.68
N ALA A 127 -18.73 -25.11 -14.37
CA ALA A 127 -19.07 -24.00 -15.25
C ALA A 127 -19.30 -22.69 -14.47
N LYS A 128 -19.91 -22.75 -13.29
CA LYS A 128 -20.08 -21.60 -12.38
C LYS A 128 -18.74 -21.12 -11.84
N GLU A 129 -17.89 -22.02 -11.34
CA GLU A 129 -16.56 -21.68 -10.84
C GLU A 129 -15.65 -21.14 -11.94
N TYR A 130 -15.68 -21.70 -13.15
CA TYR A 130 -14.91 -21.18 -14.27
C TYR A 130 -15.36 -19.77 -14.67
N LYS A 131 -16.69 -19.51 -14.65
CA LYS A 131 -17.23 -18.16 -14.91
C LYS A 131 -16.79 -17.17 -13.83
N GLN A 132 -16.80 -17.57 -12.55
CA GLN A 132 -16.29 -16.76 -11.45
C GLN A 132 -14.78 -16.53 -11.54
N HIS A 133 -14.01 -17.56 -11.88
CA HIS A 133 -12.56 -17.47 -12.05
C HIS A 133 -12.18 -16.56 -13.23
N LYS A 134 -12.88 -16.67 -14.36
CA LYS A 134 -12.71 -15.78 -15.53
C LYS A 134 -13.04 -14.33 -15.16
N MET A 135 -14.08 -14.09 -14.37
CA MET A 135 -14.37 -12.76 -13.82
C MET A 135 -13.26 -12.25 -12.89
N TYR A 136 -12.70 -13.12 -12.06
CA TYR A 136 -11.61 -12.79 -11.13
C TYR A 136 -10.30 -12.47 -11.87
N VAL A 137 -9.92 -13.29 -12.85
CA VAL A 137 -8.76 -13.06 -13.73
C VAL A 137 -8.92 -11.76 -14.52
N ASN A 138 -10.10 -11.49 -15.08
CA ASN A 138 -10.37 -10.21 -15.76
C ASN A 138 -10.28 -9.01 -14.82
N ARG A 139 -10.72 -9.14 -13.56
CA ARG A 139 -10.58 -8.09 -12.55
C ARG A 139 -9.12 -7.86 -12.19
N ILE A 140 -8.34 -8.93 -12.00
CA ILE A 140 -6.90 -8.87 -11.71
C ILE A 140 -6.14 -8.25 -12.89
N GLN A 141 -6.44 -8.63 -14.13
CA GLN A 141 -5.80 -8.04 -15.31
C GLN A 141 -6.16 -6.57 -15.51
N LYS A 142 -7.41 -6.16 -15.24
CA LYS A 142 -7.78 -4.74 -15.20
C LYS A 142 -7.06 -4.00 -14.07
N PHE A 143 -6.88 -4.64 -12.92
CA PHE A 143 -6.15 -4.08 -11.78
C PHE A 143 -4.66 -3.92 -12.09
N HIS A 144 -4.03 -4.88 -12.76
CA HIS A 144 -2.65 -4.78 -13.24
C HIS A 144 -2.46 -3.69 -14.29
N LYS A 145 -3.35 -3.59 -15.28
CA LYS A 145 -3.33 -2.47 -16.24
C LYS A 145 -3.53 -1.09 -15.61
N LEU A 146 -4.24 -1.01 -14.49
CA LEU A 146 -4.35 0.22 -13.69
C LEU A 146 -3.08 0.48 -12.85
N ASN A 147 -2.38 -0.59 -12.43
CA ASN A 147 -1.14 -0.47 -11.67
C ASN A 147 0.05 0.00 -12.50
N GLU A 148 0.16 -0.40 -13.78
CA GLU A 148 1.21 0.07 -14.69
C GLU A 148 1.10 1.58 -14.98
N ILE A 149 -0.09 2.18 -14.86
CA ILE A 149 -0.31 3.63 -15.05
C ILE A 149 0.17 4.44 -13.83
N ASN A 150 0.34 3.82 -12.65
CA ASN A 150 0.58 4.53 -11.40
C ASN A 150 2.05 4.76 -11.06
N ASP A 151 2.95 3.88 -11.47
CA ASP A 151 4.39 4.05 -11.20
C ASP A 151 5.00 5.14 -12.10
N ASP A 152 4.37 5.46 -13.24
CA ASP A 152 4.79 6.51 -14.19
C ASP A 152 4.16 7.90 -13.91
N MET A 153 3.20 8.02 -12.99
CA MET A 153 2.43 9.27 -12.81
C MET A 153 3.27 10.44 -12.30
N ASN A 154 4.25 10.20 -11.45
CA ASN A 154 5.06 11.28 -10.87
C ASN A 154 6.03 11.88 -11.90
N ASP A 155 6.58 11.04 -12.78
CA ASP A 155 7.46 11.48 -13.87
C ASP A 155 6.64 12.17 -14.99
N LEU A 156 5.46 11.63 -15.31
CA LEU A 156 4.53 12.21 -16.29
C LEU A 156 4.01 13.61 -15.92
N ILE A 157 3.88 13.93 -14.62
CA ILE A 157 3.45 15.27 -14.18
C ILE A 157 4.49 16.35 -14.50
N GLN A 158 5.78 15.98 -14.50
CA GLN A 158 6.85 16.91 -14.85
C GLN A 158 7.04 17.05 -16.36
N GLU A 159 6.77 16.00 -17.12
CA GLU A 159 7.02 15.96 -18.58
C GLU A 159 5.86 16.48 -19.44
N ASP A 160 4.59 16.25 -19.05
CA ASP A 160 3.41 16.70 -19.80
C ASP A 160 2.23 17.13 -18.88
N PRO A 161 2.06 18.44 -18.65
CA PRO A 161 0.96 18.98 -17.83
C PRO A 161 -0.45 18.64 -18.34
N LEU A 162 -0.62 18.47 -19.66
CA LEU A 162 -1.93 18.16 -20.25
C LEU A 162 -2.31 16.71 -19.97
N MET A 163 -1.34 15.80 -20.09
CA MET A 163 -1.52 14.39 -19.75
C MET A 163 -1.81 14.21 -18.26
N ALA A 164 -1.09 14.92 -17.40
CA ALA A 164 -1.34 14.95 -15.96
C ALA A 164 -2.78 15.36 -15.62
N LYS A 165 -3.27 16.46 -16.21
CA LYS A 165 -4.65 16.93 -16.02
C LYS A 165 -5.67 15.87 -16.45
N ASN A 166 -5.48 15.24 -17.60
CA ASN A 166 -6.37 14.19 -18.09
C ASN A 166 -6.44 12.98 -17.14
N ILE A 167 -5.32 12.60 -16.53
CA ILE A 167 -5.27 11.49 -15.59
C ILE A 167 -5.97 11.88 -14.27
N ILE A 168 -5.71 13.08 -13.74
CA ILE A 168 -6.36 13.60 -12.53
C ILE A 168 -7.88 13.64 -12.71
N GLU A 169 -8.37 14.18 -13.84
CA GLU A 169 -9.80 14.18 -14.16
C GLU A 169 -10.39 12.77 -14.25
N LYS A 170 -9.65 11.83 -14.86
CA LYS A 170 -10.07 10.43 -14.98
C LYS A 170 -10.23 9.80 -13.59
N TYR A 171 -9.29 10.04 -12.68
CA TYR A 171 -9.39 9.56 -11.30
C TYR A 171 -10.56 10.19 -10.54
N ALA A 172 -10.78 11.51 -10.67
CA ALA A 172 -11.95 12.17 -10.10
C ALA A 172 -13.26 11.54 -10.61
N LYS A 173 -13.36 11.27 -11.91
CA LYS A 173 -14.53 10.58 -12.52
C LYS A 173 -14.69 9.14 -12.03
N ILE A 174 -13.60 8.40 -11.81
CA ILE A 174 -13.64 7.05 -11.25
C ILE A 174 -14.17 7.09 -9.81
N LEU A 175 -13.63 7.97 -8.96
CA LEU A 175 -14.05 8.12 -7.57
C LEU A 175 -15.53 8.53 -7.45
N PHE A 176 -16.03 9.39 -8.34
CA PHE A 176 -17.46 9.75 -8.35
C PHE A 176 -18.36 8.55 -8.63
N ARG A 177 -17.99 7.76 -9.65
CA ARG A 177 -18.75 6.54 -10.00
C ARG A 177 -18.73 5.51 -8.86
N LEU A 178 -17.62 5.41 -8.13
CA LEU A 178 -17.47 4.51 -6.99
C LEU A 178 -18.23 4.99 -5.76
N ALA A 179 -18.24 6.29 -5.49
CA ALA A 179 -19.04 6.86 -4.40
C ALA A 179 -20.54 6.66 -4.62
N LYS A 180 -21.01 6.75 -5.88
CA LYS A 180 -22.43 6.56 -6.22
C LYS A 180 -22.89 5.12 -6.31
N LYS A 181 -22.03 4.19 -6.72
CA LYS A 181 -22.36 2.77 -6.82
C LYS A 181 -21.84 2.09 -5.56
N PHE A 182 -22.73 1.52 -4.74
CA PHE A 182 -22.43 0.68 -3.56
C PHE A 182 -21.62 -0.59 -3.90
N VAL A 183 -20.50 -0.44 -4.60
CA VAL A 183 -19.59 -1.50 -5.02
C VAL A 183 -18.37 -1.35 -4.12
N ASN A 184 -18.17 -2.31 -3.21
CA ASN A 184 -17.07 -2.38 -2.22
C ASN A 184 -16.01 -1.29 -2.41
N PRO A 185 -16.28 -0.08 -1.86
CA PRO A 185 -15.50 1.13 -2.11
C PRO A 185 -14.02 0.91 -1.79
N ASP A 186 -13.76 0.01 -0.84
CA ASP A 186 -12.48 -0.38 -0.28
C ASP A 186 -11.44 -0.75 -1.33
N SER A 187 -11.80 -1.57 -2.32
CA SER A 187 -10.81 -2.13 -3.27
C SER A 187 -10.30 -1.10 -4.26
N ALA A 188 -11.17 -0.17 -4.67
CA ALA A 188 -10.83 0.85 -5.66
C ALA A 188 -10.33 2.15 -4.99
N PHE A 189 -10.80 2.46 -3.79
CA PHE A 189 -10.23 3.52 -2.95
C PHE A 189 -8.79 3.20 -2.57
N ALA A 190 -8.53 1.97 -2.10
CA ALA A 190 -7.17 1.53 -1.82
C ALA A 190 -6.30 1.62 -3.09
N ALA A 191 -6.80 1.18 -4.25
CA ALA A 191 -6.05 1.25 -5.50
C ALA A 191 -5.70 2.68 -5.95
N THR A 192 -6.59 3.65 -5.68
CA THR A 192 -6.41 5.05 -6.08
C THR A 192 -5.52 5.79 -5.08
N PHE A 193 -5.83 5.71 -3.78
CA PHE A 193 -5.18 6.54 -2.77
C PHE A 193 -3.93 5.92 -2.16
N VAL A 194 -3.78 4.59 -2.10
CA VAL A 194 -2.56 3.97 -1.50
C VAL A 194 -1.31 4.18 -2.36
N LYS A 195 -1.49 4.48 -3.64
CA LYS A 195 -0.39 4.58 -4.62
C LYS A 195 -0.13 5.99 -5.15
N CYS A 196 -1.11 6.89 -5.12
CA CYS A 196 -0.88 8.27 -5.53
C CYS A 196 -0.08 9.03 -4.48
N GLU A 197 0.69 10.05 -4.87
CA GLU A 197 1.29 10.98 -3.91
C GLU A 197 0.22 11.88 -3.28
N LYS A 198 0.48 12.42 -2.09
CA LYS A 198 -0.50 13.23 -1.34
C LYS A 198 -0.90 14.50 -2.11
N SER A 199 0.07 15.13 -2.77
CA SER A 199 -0.13 16.26 -3.68
C SER A 199 -1.13 15.95 -4.79
N ILE A 200 -0.98 14.81 -5.46
CA ILE A 200 -1.88 14.32 -6.51
C ILE A 200 -3.26 14.04 -5.95
N CYS A 201 -3.35 13.41 -4.78
CA CYS A 201 -4.63 13.15 -4.11
C CYS A 201 -5.40 14.45 -3.82
N LEU A 202 -4.71 15.51 -3.40
CA LEU A 202 -5.31 16.85 -3.23
C LEU A 202 -5.77 17.44 -4.56
N MET A 203 -4.98 17.32 -5.64
CA MET A 203 -5.38 17.77 -6.98
C MET A 203 -6.61 17.03 -7.49
N ILE A 204 -6.70 15.72 -7.25
CA ILE A 204 -7.89 14.91 -7.54
C ILE A 204 -9.09 15.43 -6.73
N GLY A 205 -8.89 15.76 -5.45
CA GLY A 205 -9.91 16.36 -4.59
C GLY A 205 -10.45 17.69 -5.15
N HIS A 206 -9.56 18.60 -5.55
CA HIS A 206 -9.94 19.87 -6.17
C HIS A 206 -10.68 19.67 -7.50
N THR A 207 -10.12 18.87 -8.40
CA THR A 207 -10.71 18.57 -9.72
C THR A 207 -12.08 17.92 -9.58
N TYR A 208 -12.26 17.06 -8.57
CA TYR A 208 -13.56 16.47 -8.25
C TYR A 208 -14.58 17.54 -7.83
N GLU A 209 -14.18 18.46 -6.95
CA GLU A 209 -15.04 19.55 -6.49
C GLU A 209 -15.42 20.48 -7.64
N GLU A 210 -14.50 20.77 -8.56
CA GLU A 210 -14.78 21.55 -9.78
C GLU A 210 -15.79 20.85 -10.71
N ILE A 211 -15.60 19.55 -10.99
CA ILE A 211 -16.46 18.82 -11.94
C ILE A 211 -17.87 18.60 -11.37
N TYR A 212 -17.97 18.29 -10.07
CA TYR A 212 -19.22 17.83 -9.47
C TYR A 212 -19.87 18.82 -8.52
N ASN A 213 -19.20 19.93 -8.21
CA ASN A 213 -19.62 20.93 -7.23
C ASN A 213 -19.95 20.31 -5.85
N VAL A 214 -19.22 19.25 -5.49
CA VAL A 214 -19.35 18.53 -4.21
C VAL A 214 -17.96 18.16 -3.74
N ASN A 215 -17.67 18.39 -2.48
CA ASN A 215 -16.35 18.09 -1.93
C ASN A 215 -16.14 16.57 -1.75
N LEU A 216 -15.02 16.08 -2.29
CA LEU A 216 -14.68 14.65 -2.33
C LEU A 216 -14.56 14.04 -0.93
N TYR A 217 -13.99 14.76 0.04
CA TYR A 217 -13.81 14.26 1.41
C TYR A 217 -15.17 13.91 2.04
N TYR A 218 -16.17 14.79 1.94
CA TYR A 218 -17.49 14.53 2.51
C TYR A 218 -18.20 13.38 1.79
N THR A 219 -18.02 13.30 0.47
CA THR A 219 -18.60 12.21 -0.31
C THR A 219 -18.06 10.85 0.15
N LEU A 220 -16.73 10.72 0.23
CA LEU A 220 -16.09 9.47 0.66
C LEU A 220 -16.37 9.17 2.13
N ARG A 221 -16.40 10.18 3.00
CA ARG A 221 -16.77 10.04 4.42
C ARG A 221 -18.16 9.43 4.60
N ASN A 222 -19.10 9.75 3.73
CA ASN A 222 -20.47 9.25 3.80
C ASN A 222 -20.65 7.92 3.10
N SER A 223 -19.82 7.60 2.10
CA SER A 223 -19.93 6.37 1.31
C SER A 223 -19.06 5.21 1.81
N MET A 224 -18.07 5.47 2.67
CA MET A 224 -17.11 4.46 3.13
C MET A 224 -17.27 4.10 4.60
N ASP A 225 -16.79 2.90 4.96
CA ASP A 225 -16.75 2.47 6.34
C ASP A 225 -15.86 3.37 7.20
N LYS A 226 -16.30 3.57 8.45
CA LYS A 226 -15.63 4.46 9.41
C LYS A 226 -14.16 4.13 9.64
N ILE A 227 -13.75 2.88 9.42
CA ILE A 227 -12.37 2.40 9.55
C ILE A 227 -11.40 3.12 8.57
N TYR A 228 -11.91 3.60 7.43
CA TYR A 228 -11.09 4.29 6.41
C TYR A 228 -11.04 5.81 6.61
N LEU A 229 -11.83 6.39 7.52
CA LEU A 229 -11.86 7.84 7.75
C LEU A 229 -10.50 8.45 8.09
N PRO A 230 -9.64 7.82 8.93
CA PRO A 230 -8.31 8.36 9.18
C PRO A 230 -7.47 8.45 7.91
N LEU A 231 -7.60 7.47 7.01
CA LEU A 231 -6.87 7.43 5.74
C LEU A 231 -7.42 8.49 4.77
N ILE A 232 -8.73 8.56 4.57
CA ILE A 232 -9.39 9.59 3.76
C ILE A 232 -8.97 10.98 4.23
N ARG A 233 -8.94 11.20 5.55
CA ARG A 233 -8.46 12.44 6.15
C ARG A 233 -6.98 12.68 5.83
N TYR A 234 -6.11 11.69 6.04
CA TYR A 234 -4.69 11.86 5.74
C TYR A 234 -4.41 12.33 4.29
N TRP A 235 -5.15 11.77 3.32
CA TRP A 235 -4.93 12.03 1.89
C TRP A 235 -5.59 13.30 1.35
N LEU A 236 -6.82 13.59 1.80
CA LEU A 236 -7.63 14.67 1.25
C LEU A 236 -7.73 15.89 2.16
N ASP A 237 -7.33 15.76 3.42
CA ASP A 237 -7.30 16.88 4.34
C ASP A 237 -6.02 17.67 4.09
N ASN A 238 -6.19 18.94 3.78
CA ASN A 238 -5.08 19.86 3.64
C ASN A 238 -4.54 20.11 5.06
N GLU A 239 -3.32 19.67 5.35
CA GLU A 239 -2.73 19.82 6.69
C GLU A 239 -2.70 21.29 7.12
N TYR A 240 -2.42 22.19 6.18
CA TYR A 240 -2.45 23.63 6.42
C TYR A 240 -3.86 24.15 6.73
N ARG A 241 -4.92 23.47 6.28
CA ARG A 241 -6.31 23.82 6.65
C ARG A 241 -6.60 23.43 8.09
N ASN A 242 -6.16 22.26 8.55
CA ASN A 242 -6.29 21.88 9.96
C ASN A 242 -5.54 22.86 10.86
N ASP A 243 -4.32 23.22 10.47
CA ASP A 243 -3.50 24.21 11.17
C ASP A 243 -4.19 25.59 11.17
N ALA A 244 -4.76 26.02 10.05
CA ALA A 244 -5.51 27.26 9.96
C ALA A 244 -6.73 27.25 10.91
N ILE A 245 -7.47 26.13 10.98
CA ILE A 245 -8.59 25.96 11.90
C ILE A 245 -8.11 25.97 13.37
N TYR A 246 -6.99 25.30 13.65
CA TYR A 246 -6.39 25.25 14.98
C TYR A 246 -5.97 26.65 15.46
N ILE A 247 -5.28 27.41 14.60
CA ILE A 247 -4.90 28.80 14.83
C ILE A 247 -6.15 29.69 15.00
N HIS A 248 -7.15 29.57 14.14
CA HIS A 248 -8.37 30.38 14.23
C HIS A 248 -9.07 30.17 15.57
N LYS A 249 -9.18 28.91 16.02
CA LYS A 249 -9.73 28.60 17.34
C LYS A 249 -8.93 29.24 18.47
N ALA A 250 -7.61 29.17 18.40
CA ALA A 250 -6.74 29.75 19.42
C ALA A 250 -6.81 31.28 19.46
N ILE A 251 -6.90 31.94 18.30
CA ILE A 251 -7.15 33.39 18.19
C ILE A 251 -8.49 33.73 18.85
N LYS A 252 -9.57 33.05 18.46
CA LYS A 252 -10.92 33.31 18.97
C LYS A 252 -11.06 33.04 20.47
N SER A 253 -10.37 32.02 20.99
CA SER A 253 -10.33 31.71 22.42
C SER A 253 -9.30 32.52 23.19
N ASN A 254 -8.59 33.44 22.53
CA ASN A 254 -7.53 34.24 23.12
C ASN A 254 -6.40 33.40 23.79
N ASN A 255 -6.11 32.21 23.25
CA ASN A 255 -5.14 31.25 23.79
C ASN A 255 -3.76 31.49 23.19
N LEU A 256 -3.04 32.45 23.76
CA LEU A 256 -1.71 32.84 23.31
C LEU A 256 -0.66 31.71 23.39
N PRO A 257 -0.55 30.92 24.49
CA PRO A 257 0.42 29.83 24.57
C PRO A 257 0.35 28.87 23.38
N LEU A 258 -0.86 28.56 22.93
CA LEU A 258 -1.09 27.64 21.81
C LEU A 258 -0.57 28.22 20.48
N LEU A 259 -0.76 29.53 20.24
CA LEU A 259 -0.23 30.20 19.06
C LEU A 259 1.30 30.24 19.06
N VAL A 260 1.90 30.49 20.23
CA VAL A 260 3.36 30.48 20.40
C VAL A 260 3.92 29.07 20.20
N GLU A 261 3.29 28.06 20.78
CA GLU A 261 3.66 26.65 20.59
C GLU A 261 3.61 26.26 19.11
N TYR A 262 2.54 26.62 18.40
CA TYR A 262 2.44 26.35 16.97
C TYR A 262 3.60 27.00 16.19
N LEU A 263 3.91 28.27 16.47
CA LEU A 263 5.01 28.96 15.82
C LEU A 263 6.38 28.35 16.10
N LEU A 264 6.64 27.95 17.35
CA LEU A 264 7.94 27.39 17.73
C LEU A 264 8.16 26.01 17.12
N ASN A 265 7.07 25.25 16.89
CA ASN A 265 7.14 23.88 16.38
C ASN A 265 7.03 23.78 14.85
N ASN A 266 6.76 24.87 14.12
CA ASN A 266 6.56 24.84 12.68
C ASN A 266 7.54 25.75 11.93
N GLU A 267 7.98 25.31 10.76
CA GLU A 267 8.88 26.09 9.92
C GLU A 267 8.19 27.37 9.37
N PRO A 268 8.98 28.43 9.05
CA PRO A 268 8.45 29.64 8.41
C PRO A 268 7.71 29.35 7.10
N SER A 269 8.22 28.41 6.30
CA SER A 269 7.64 27.95 5.03
C SER A 269 6.20 27.43 5.22
N ARG A 270 5.99 26.58 6.22
CA ARG A 270 4.68 26.03 6.60
C ARG A 270 3.76 27.14 7.10
N THR A 271 4.25 28.02 7.95
CA THR A 271 3.47 29.15 8.49
C THR A 271 2.93 30.03 7.36
N SER A 272 3.75 30.36 6.36
CA SER A 272 3.32 31.13 5.18
C SER A 272 2.19 30.45 4.39
N HIS A 273 2.28 29.13 4.17
CA HIS A 273 1.20 28.38 3.52
C HIS A 273 -0.09 28.38 4.33
N VAL A 274 0.02 28.27 5.66
CA VAL A 274 -1.14 28.29 6.55
C VAL A 274 -1.82 29.65 6.53
N LYS A 275 -1.07 30.76 6.46
CA LYS A 275 -1.65 32.12 6.27
C LYS A 275 -2.48 32.21 5.00
N LEU A 276 -1.96 31.71 3.87
CA LEU A 276 -2.69 31.69 2.60
C LEU A 276 -3.96 30.84 2.68
N VAL A 277 -3.86 29.63 3.24
CA VAL A 277 -5.01 28.74 3.42
C VAL A 277 -6.04 29.35 4.37
N TYR A 278 -5.60 30.00 5.44
CA TYR A 278 -6.46 30.70 6.39
C TYR A 278 -7.24 31.82 5.70
N LEU A 279 -6.57 32.69 4.96
CA LEU A 279 -7.22 33.78 4.21
C LEU A 279 -8.26 33.23 3.24
N ASN A 280 -7.93 32.17 2.50
CA ASN A 280 -8.85 31.56 1.54
C ASN A 280 -10.05 30.90 2.21
N TYR A 281 -9.84 30.29 3.38
CA TYR A 281 -10.85 29.51 4.09
C TYR A 281 -11.80 30.38 4.93
N PHE A 282 -11.27 31.34 5.68
CA PHE A 282 -12.03 32.22 6.57
C PHE A 282 -12.42 33.54 5.90
N LYS A 283 -11.93 33.82 4.68
CA LYS A 283 -12.13 35.10 3.97
C LYS A 283 -11.67 36.32 4.78
N GLN A 284 -10.74 36.10 5.69
CA GLN A 284 -10.18 37.10 6.61
C GLN A 284 -8.72 36.75 6.86
N SER A 285 -7.84 37.74 6.96
CA SER A 285 -6.44 37.46 7.27
C SER A 285 -6.28 37.03 8.73
N MET A 286 -5.24 36.26 9.03
CA MET A 286 -4.91 35.92 10.43
C MET A 286 -4.67 37.16 11.27
N LYS A 287 -4.09 38.22 10.68
CA LYS A 287 -3.80 39.49 11.34
C LYS A 287 -5.09 40.19 11.75
N ASP A 288 -6.03 40.34 10.81
CA ASP A 288 -7.33 40.98 11.11
C ASP A 288 -8.09 40.17 12.16
N SER A 289 -8.03 38.84 12.08
CA SER A 289 -8.65 37.97 13.10
C SER A 289 -8.02 38.17 14.47
N PHE A 290 -6.69 38.34 14.54
CA PHE A 290 -6.01 38.59 15.80
C PHE A 290 -6.34 39.98 16.35
N GLU A 291 -6.39 41.01 15.51
CA GLU A 291 -6.80 42.36 15.91
C GLU A 291 -8.26 42.40 16.40
N GLU A 292 -9.15 41.63 15.78
CA GLU A 292 -10.56 41.57 16.15
C GLU A 292 -10.81 40.82 17.48
N TYR A 293 -10.19 39.65 17.66
CA TYR A 293 -10.50 38.75 18.77
C TYR A 293 -9.55 38.86 19.95
N SER A 294 -8.33 39.36 19.73
CA SER A 294 -7.34 39.44 20.80
C SER A 294 -7.45 40.77 21.52
N LYS A 295 -7.52 40.71 22.85
CA LYS A 295 -7.35 41.89 23.73
C LYS A 295 -5.87 42.24 23.91
N TRP A 296 -4.98 41.57 23.20
CA TRP A 296 -3.54 41.73 23.36
C TRP A 296 -3.06 42.83 22.43
N ASP A 297 -2.22 43.70 22.97
CA ASP A 297 -1.50 44.66 22.16
C ASP A 297 -0.41 43.92 21.37
N ILE A 298 -0.57 43.88 20.05
CA ILE A 298 0.33 43.23 19.09
C ILE A 298 1.75 43.80 19.20
N SER A 299 1.89 45.04 19.69
CA SER A 299 3.18 45.71 19.90
C SER A 299 4.00 45.12 21.05
N ILE A 300 3.37 44.42 22.00
CA ILE A 300 4.00 43.97 23.26
C ILE A 300 4.66 42.59 23.11
N ASN A 301 4.30 41.78 22.11
CA ASN A 301 4.88 40.45 21.93
C ASN A 301 5.60 40.29 20.57
N PRO A 302 6.95 40.46 20.54
CA PRO A 302 7.75 40.36 19.32
C PRO A 302 7.64 39.00 18.60
N ILE A 303 7.31 37.93 19.34
CA ILE A 303 7.14 36.58 18.79
C ILE A 303 5.83 36.52 17.99
N ILE A 304 4.76 37.16 18.46
CA ILE A 304 3.49 37.26 17.74
C ILE A 304 3.65 38.17 16.51
N PHE A 305 4.46 39.22 16.59
CA PHE A 305 4.71 40.10 15.44
C PHE A 305 5.30 39.33 14.24
N ARG A 306 6.03 38.23 14.49
CA ARG A 306 6.50 37.31 13.43
C ARG A 306 5.38 36.49 12.76
N LEU A 307 4.21 36.30 13.39
CA LEU A 307 3.03 35.71 12.73
C LEU A 307 2.45 36.63 11.66
N PHE A 308 2.67 37.94 11.73
CA PHE A 308 1.92 38.92 10.93
C PHE A 308 2.78 39.72 9.95
N LYS A 309 4.11 39.58 10.00
CA LYS A 309 5.00 39.91 8.87
C LYS A 309 4.96 38.84 7.79
#